data_AF-S4XZR5-F1
#
_entry.id   AF-S4XZR5-F1
#
_cell.length_a   1.000
_cell.length_b   1.000
_cell.length_c   1.000
_cell.angle_alpha   90.00
_cell.angle_beta   90.00
_cell.angle_gamma   90.00
#
_symmetry.space_group_name_H-M   'P 1'
#
loop_
_entity.id
_entity.type
_entity.pdbx_description
1 polymer ?
#
loop_
_entity_poly.entity_id
_entity_poly.type
_entity_poly.pdbx_seq_one_letter_code
_entity_poly.pdbx_strand_id
1 'polypeptide(L)'
;MLRRGWAAGVALLLASAPASGGMSKLWGAAGEAWTPTSRLPDYSHAGYRAGEAPLPEVPVVANVTDFGAVGDGVTDDTDAFAAAIAAAEDGAVLIPAGRYVITDVLRISKSNVVLRGEGSGPDGSVLFIPQSLADVYGPSPSWSWSGAFIDIRPSQEVVATTATAVMTAAPRGDTSLTVASTAGLAEGQLVELHQVDDGSGSLGRHLHNDQAEAGDCPYMVPLTLDSPLRVRSIDGGVVTFTQPLRTDVSLAWSPELQTHEVVEEVGVEHLRIEFIEVPYAGHLKEPGYNAITFTAAADSWVRDVTIVDADSGIFTGPYVKGLTFQDIALEGRQGHHGIALSYSADILVRDFDIANAWTHSLTVSARASGNVFSRGTGAELLVLDHHGDSPFENLFTQLGAYTFAGSGGEECTGPHGGARNTYWNLEAPMYVPLLWGHVQSNVVGEGVVVADALTEDAQWYETVSALEPANLYEAQASRRLCGEFSSACNLGVYEPDTASCSQAPRPRGTACDDGDPDTDGDACSEGVCAGTSSSGCSYRPAAPGRGSSPLVLGLLLAISAAAAFPRLRLDRKHLAHVLKRWSRLQ
;
A
#
# COMPACT_ATOMS: atom_id res chain seq x y z
N MET A 1 -14.32 21.35 54.55
CA MET A 1 -15.66 20.73 54.73
C MET A 1 -16.65 21.46 53.84
N LEU A 2 -17.08 20.86 52.74
CA LEU A 2 -18.34 21.14 52.02
C LEU A 2 -18.47 20.07 50.93
N ARG A 3 -19.23 19.01 51.24
CA ARG A 3 -19.57 17.93 50.32
C ARG A 3 -20.71 18.41 49.41
N ARG A 4 -20.51 18.39 48.08
CA ARG A 4 -21.60 18.49 47.10
C ARG A 4 -21.88 17.08 46.57
N GLY A 5 -23.10 16.60 46.82
CA GLY A 5 -23.58 15.31 46.36
C GLY A 5 -23.83 15.33 44.85
N TRP A 6 -23.43 14.25 44.18
CA TRP A 6 -23.72 14.00 42.78
C TRP A 6 -25.00 13.18 42.71
N ALA A 7 -26.05 13.74 42.12
CA ALA A 7 -27.24 12.99 41.73
C ALA A 7 -26.96 12.35 40.37
N ALA A 8 -26.95 11.02 40.32
CA ALA A 8 -26.85 10.26 39.08
C ALA A 8 -28.21 10.29 38.36
N GLY A 9 -28.31 11.11 37.31
CA GLY A 9 -29.40 11.03 36.34
C GLY A 9 -29.09 9.93 35.34
N VAL A 10 -29.94 8.90 35.26
CA VAL A 10 -29.89 7.88 34.22
C VAL A 10 -30.37 8.53 32.92
N ALA A 11 -29.44 8.88 32.04
CA ALA A 11 -29.75 9.24 30.66
C ALA A 11 -30.05 7.95 29.89
N LEU A 12 -31.30 7.78 29.45
CA LEU A 12 -31.65 6.78 28.45
C LEU A 12 -30.96 7.19 27.13
N LEU A 13 -29.81 6.59 26.83
CA LEU A 13 -29.23 6.59 25.49
C LEU A 13 -30.15 5.75 24.61
N LEU A 14 -31.03 6.42 23.86
CA LEU A 14 -31.61 5.82 22.66
C LEU A 14 -30.43 5.59 21.70
N ALA A 15 -29.93 4.36 21.65
CA ALA A 15 -29.04 3.93 20.59
C ALA A 15 -29.82 4.04 19.29
N SER A 16 -29.63 5.14 18.57
CA SER A 16 -29.94 5.18 17.14
C SER A 16 -29.11 4.07 16.50
N ALA A 17 -29.78 3.10 15.86
CA ALA A 17 -29.08 2.16 14.99
C ALA A 17 -28.17 2.98 14.06
N PRO A 18 -26.88 2.62 13.91
CA PRO A 18 -26.03 3.30 12.94
C PRO A 18 -26.75 3.24 11.59
N ALA A 19 -26.89 4.40 10.94
CA ALA A 19 -27.36 4.42 9.56
C ALA A 19 -26.42 3.50 8.78
N SER A 20 -26.97 2.56 8.02
CA SER A 20 -26.16 1.74 7.12
C SER A 20 -25.45 2.69 6.14
N GLY A 21 -24.12 2.70 6.17
CA GLY A 21 -23.31 3.50 5.25
C GLY A 21 -23.65 3.19 3.79
N GLY A 22 -23.52 4.20 2.93
CA GLY A 22 -23.72 4.03 1.50
C GLY A 22 -22.59 3.23 0.87
N MET A 23 -22.88 2.50 -0.20
CA MET A 23 -21.88 1.72 -0.95
C MET A 23 -21.63 2.38 -2.30
N SER A 24 -20.36 2.49 -2.70
CA SER A 24 -20.00 2.90 -4.07
C SER A 24 -20.34 1.82 -5.08
N LYS A 25 -20.75 2.19 -6.28
CA LYS A 25 -20.95 1.25 -7.40
C LYS A 25 -19.62 0.70 -7.95
N LEU A 26 -18.48 1.31 -7.64
CA LEU A 26 -17.16 0.78 -8.02
C LEU A 26 -16.69 -0.37 -7.11
N TRP A 27 -17.22 -0.45 -5.89
CA TRP A 27 -16.85 -1.48 -4.92
C TRP A 27 -17.98 -2.47 -4.67
N GLY A 28 -19.21 -1.99 -4.49
CA GLY A 28 -20.33 -2.78 -4.02
C GLY A 28 -20.32 -2.94 -2.50
N ALA A 29 -21.08 -3.88 -1.97
CA ALA A 29 -21.18 -4.12 -0.53
C ALA A 29 -19.94 -4.80 0.06
N ALA A 30 -19.19 -5.54 -0.77
CA ALA A 30 -18.10 -6.41 -0.36
C ALA A 30 -16.99 -6.54 -1.41
N GLY A 31 -16.91 -5.60 -2.35
CA GLY A 31 -15.96 -5.65 -3.45
C GLY A 31 -16.47 -6.43 -4.66
N GLU A 32 -17.70 -6.95 -4.67
CA GLU A 32 -18.20 -7.76 -5.79
C GLU A 32 -18.19 -7.02 -7.15
N ALA A 33 -18.17 -5.69 -7.14
CA ALA A 33 -18.04 -4.87 -8.35
C ALA A 33 -16.58 -4.62 -8.79
N TRP A 34 -15.60 -5.10 -8.02
CA TRP A 34 -14.17 -4.86 -8.22
C TRP A 34 -13.39 -6.14 -8.58
N THR A 35 -12.47 -5.98 -9.52
CA THR A 35 -11.39 -6.89 -9.90
C THR A 35 -10.11 -6.09 -10.20
N PRO A 36 -8.91 -6.69 -10.23
CA PRO A 36 -7.68 -5.98 -10.61
C PRO A 36 -7.69 -5.35 -12.01
N THR A 37 -8.53 -5.85 -12.92
CA THR A 37 -8.74 -5.27 -14.27
C THR A 37 -9.78 -4.17 -14.31
N SER A 38 -10.51 -3.95 -13.22
CA SER A 38 -11.56 -2.93 -13.14
C SER A 38 -10.98 -1.52 -13.15
N ARG A 39 -11.88 -0.54 -13.17
CA ARG A 39 -11.56 0.89 -13.10
C ARG A 39 -10.83 1.29 -11.82
N LEU A 40 -11.20 0.72 -10.66
CA LEU A 40 -10.39 0.86 -9.45
C LEU A 40 -9.14 -0.01 -9.58
N PRO A 41 -7.94 0.58 -9.52
CA PRO A 41 -6.69 -0.18 -9.47
C PRO A 41 -6.60 -1.12 -8.27
N ASP A 42 -5.71 -2.09 -8.34
CA ASP A 42 -5.34 -2.91 -7.19
C ASP A 42 -4.28 -2.20 -6.35
N TYR A 43 -4.69 -1.66 -5.21
CA TYR A 43 -3.82 -1.00 -4.23
C TYR A 43 -3.38 -1.97 -3.12
N SER A 44 -3.93 -3.19 -3.08
CA SER A 44 -3.70 -4.14 -1.97
C SER A 44 -2.25 -4.59 -1.83
N HIS A 45 -1.41 -4.34 -2.84
CA HIS A 45 0.01 -4.65 -2.86
C HIS A 45 0.90 -3.51 -2.36
N ALA A 46 0.35 -2.35 -1.97
CA ALA A 46 1.14 -1.27 -1.41
C ALA A 46 1.67 -1.60 -0.01
N GLY A 47 2.92 -1.19 0.25
CA GLY A 47 3.60 -1.34 1.54
C GLY A 47 4.70 -2.40 1.57
N TYR A 48 5.42 -2.43 2.69
CA TYR A 48 6.46 -3.40 3.03
C TYR A 48 6.00 -4.82 2.71
N ARG A 49 6.77 -5.52 1.86
CA ARG A 49 6.48 -6.89 1.41
C ARG A 49 5.04 -7.06 0.93
N ALA A 50 4.55 -6.08 0.18
CA ALA A 50 3.18 -6.00 -0.30
C ALA A 50 2.12 -6.10 0.81
N GLY A 51 2.42 -5.64 2.03
CA GLY A 51 1.52 -5.74 3.17
C GLY A 51 1.22 -7.17 3.61
N GLU A 52 2.07 -8.16 3.28
CA GLU A 52 1.87 -9.56 3.68
C GLU A 52 2.50 -9.89 5.05
N ALA A 53 3.34 -8.99 5.55
CA ALA A 53 4.04 -9.11 6.82
C ALA A 53 4.02 -7.78 7.57
N PRO A 54 4.00 -7.79 8.92
CA PRO A 54 4.18 -6.58 9.69
C PRO A 54 5.62 -6.06 9.52
N LEU A 55 5.84 -4.78 9.84
CA LEU A 55 7.20 -4.24 9.92
C LEU A 55 8.02 -5.00 10.97
N PRO A 56 9.28 -5.38 10.65
CA PRO A 56 10.04 -6.29 11.49
C PRO A 56 10.67 -5.57 12.69
N GLU A 57 10.70 -6.25 13.83
CA GLU A 57 11.56 -5.88 14.96
C GLU A 57 12.93 -6.55 14.82
N VAL A 58 13.90 -5.86 14.21
CA VAL A 58 15.25 -6.41 14.01
C VAL A 58 16.12 -6.31 15.28
N PRO A 59 17.08 -7.23 15.52
CA PRO A 59 17.98 -7.14 16.67
C PRO A 59 18.98 -5.98 16.53
N VAL A 60 19.38 -5.38 17.66
CA VAL A 60 20.47 -4.38 17.68
C VAL A 60 21.81 -5.08 17.49
N VAL A 61 22.62 -4.60 16.55
CA VAL A 61 23.94 -5.15 16.21
C VAL A 61 25.08 -4.16 16.37
N ALA A 62 24.76 -2.87 16.42
CA ALA A 62 25.72 -1.79 16.66
C ALA A 62 25.04 -0.69 17.51
N ASN A 63 25.83 0.05 18.29
CA ASN A 63 25.38 1.25 18.99
C ASN A 63 26.31 2.40 18.63
N VAL A 64 25.77 3.54 18.19
CA VAL A 64 26.58 4.71 17.77
C VAL A 64 27.57 5.18 18.85
N THR A 65 27.27 4.98 20.14
CA THR A 65 28.17 5.35 21.24
C THR A 65 29.43 4.49 21.31
N ASP A 66 29.38 3.24 20.83
CA ASP A 66 30.55 2.37 20.74
C ASP A 66 31.55 2.84 19.66
N PHE A 67 31.07 3.68 18.74
CA PHE A 67 31.86 4.34 17.68
C PHE A 67 32.25 5.77 18.03
N GLY A 68 31.91 6.24 19.25
CA GLY A 68 32.33 7.54 19.77
C GLY A 68 31.29 8.64 19.70
N ALA A 69 30.04 8.34 19.30
CA ALA A 69 28.97 9.33 19.35
C ALA A 69 28.68 9.75 20.80
N VAL A 70 28.51 11.06 21.03
CA VAL A 70 28.34 11.67 22.35
C VAL A 70 26.88 12.04 22.61
N GLY A 71 26.17 12.60 21.62
CA GLY A 71 24.76 12.95 21.76
C GLY A 71 24.49 14.11 22.73
N ASP A 72 25.45 15.04 22.90
CA ASP A 72 25.37 16.19 23.82
C ASP A 72 24.82 17.48 23.18
N GLY A 73 24.46 17.44 21.89
CA GLY A 73 23.99 18.56 21.11
C GLY A 73 25.07 19.55 20.67
N VAL A 74 26.34 19.22 20.90
CA VAL A 74 27.50 20.09 20.61
C VAL A 74 28.57 19.37 19.79
N THR A 75 28.86 18.11 20.13
CA THR A 75 29.83 17.27 19.44
C THR A 75 29.27 16.84 18.09
N ASP A 76 30.09 16.98 17.04
CA ASP A 76 29.76 16.42 15.73
C ASP A 76 29.93 14.89 15.76
N ASP A 77 28.80 14.20 15.64
CA ASP A 77 28.69 12.75 15.77
C ASP A 77 28.70 12.03 14.41
N THR A 78 28.84 12.77 13.31
CA THR A 78 28.71 12.25 11.93
C THR A 78 29.62 11.06 11.65
N ASP A 79 30.91 11.15 11.98
CA ASP A 79 31.88 10.06 11.75
C ASP A 79 31.54 8.79 12.56
N ALA A 80 31.02 8.96 13.78
CA ALA A 80 30.62 7.84 14.62
C ALA A 80 29.39 7.11 14.05
N PHE A 81 28.41 7.87 13.54
CA PHE A 81 27.25 7.31 12.83
C PHE A 81 27.67 6.58 11.56
N ALA A 82 28.50 7.21 10.72
CA ALA A 82 28.99 6.59 9.48
C ALA A 82 29.74 5.28 9.76
N ALA A 83 30.58 5.25 10.81
CA ALA A 83 31.30 4.05 11.22
C ALA A 83 30.36 2.94 11.75
N ALA A 84 29.33 3.31 12.53
CA ALA A 84 28.35 2.36 13.04
C ALA A 84 27.50 1.75 11.91
N ILE A 85 27.04 2.56 10.95
CA ILE A 85 26.31 2.10 9.75
C ILE A 85 27.19 1.17 8.91
N ALA A 86 28.46 1.53 8.70
CA ALA A 86 29.39 0.70 7.95
C ALA A 86 29.63 -0.68 8.61
N ALA A 87 29.62 -0.74 9.95
CA ALA A 87 29.86 -1.96 10.72
C ALA A 87 28.63 -2.89 10.85
N ALA A 88 27.40 -2.40 10.64
CA ALA A 88 26.19 -3.21 10.74
C ALA A 88 26.02 -4.11 9.51
N GLU A 89 25.85 -5.42 9.69
CA GLU A 89 25.70 -6.38 8.57
C GLU A 89 24.27 -6.92 8.42
N ASP A 90 23.50 -7.00 9.51
CA ASP A 90 22.11 -7.48 9.53
C ASP A 90 21.47 -7.11 10.88
N GLY A 91 20.80 -5.96 10.95
CA GLY A 91 20.12 -5.49 12.16
C GLY A 91 20.16 -3.99 12.36
N ALA A 92 19.76 -3.58 13.57
CA ALA A 92 19.67 -2.17 13.94
C ALA A 92 20.99 -1.60 14.46
N VAL A 93 21.32 -0.41 13.95
CA VAL A 93 22.22 0.56 14.57
C VAL A 93 21.39 1.36 15.58
N LEU A 94 21.61 1.09 16.86
CA LEU A 94 20.95 1.78 17.95
C LEU A 94 21.53 3.19 18.12
N ILE A 95 20.62 4.15 18.25
CA ILE A 95 20.86 5.54 18.59
C ILE A 95 20.19 5.77 19.95
N PRO A 96 20.93 5.72 21.07
CA PRO A 96 20.35 6.00 22.38
C PRO A 96 19.69 7.39 22.44
N ALA A 97 18.82 7.62 23.42
CA ALA A 97 18.28 8.96 23.64
C ALA A 97 19.40 9.99 23.85
N GLY A 98 19.31 11.13 23.17
CA GLY A 98 20.37 12.13 23.08
C GLY A 98 20.18 13.05 21.88
N ARG A 99 20.98 14.12 21.80
CA ARG A 99 20.96 15.06 20.68
C ARG A 99 22.29 14.98 19.92
N TYR A 100 22.26 14.40 18.73
CA TYR A 100 23.44 14.11 17.93
C TYR A 100 23.58 15.15 16.82
N VAL A 101 24.70 15.87 16.77
CA VAL A 101 24.93 16.85 15.69
C VAL A 101 25.43 16.10 14.46
N ILE A 102 24.72 16.22 13.34
CA ILE A 102 25.06 15.59 12.06
C ILE A 102 25.35 16.69 11.03
N THR A 103 26.55 16.67 10.46
CA THR A 103 27.07 17.69 9.55
C THR A 103 27.33 17.14 8.14
N ASP A 104 27.29 15.83 7.91
CA ASP A 104 27.35 15.26 6.55
C ASP A 104 26.25 14.22 6.35
N VAL A 105 26.02 13.83 5.10
CA VAL A 105 25.03 12.82 4.72
C VAL A 105 25.40 11.45 5.29
N LEU A 106 24.45 10.84 6.00
CA LEU A 106 24.49 9.46 6.44
C LEU A 106 23.94 8.57 5.33
N ARG A 107 24.85 7.89 4.61
CA ARG A 107 24.49 6.97 3.53
C ARG A 107 24.34 5.54 4.03
N ILE A 108 23.20 4.92 3.72
CA ILE A 108 22.94 3.49 3.96
C ILE A 108 22.89 2.78 2.60
N SER A 109 23.93 2.00 2.32
CA SER A 109 24.09 1.30 1.03
C SER A 109 24.10 -0.22 1.13
N LYS A 110 23.74 -0.75 2.30
CA LYS A 110 23.62 -2.19 2.54
C LYS A 110 22.17 -2.51 2.88
N SER A 111 21.68 -3.63 2.36
CA SER A 111 20.41 -4.22 2.78
C SER A 111 20.47 -4.65 4.26
N ASN A 112 19.31 -4.80 4.89
CA ASN A 112 19.15 -5.28 6.27
C ASN A 112 19.78 -4.37 7.34
N VAL A 113 19.89 -3.06 7.08
CA VAL A 113 20.41 -2.08 8.04
C VAL A 113 19.29 -1.16 8.48
N VAL A 114 19.08 -1.05 9.79
CA VAL A 114 18.06 -0.17 10.39
C VAL A 114 18.73 0.89 11.25
N LEU A 115 18.43 2.17 11.03
CA LEU A 115 18.73 3.23 12.00
C LEU A 115 17.56 3.30 12.99
N ARG A 116 17.81 2.98 14.26
CA ARG A 116 16.78 2.91 15.30
C ARG A 116 17.12 3.82 16.47
N GLY A 117 16.25 4.78 16.76
CA GLY A 117 16.30 5.57 17.99
C GLY A 117 15.51 4.95 19.16
N GLU A 118 15.44 5.69 20.26
CA GLU A 118 14.68 5.35 21.48
C GLU A 118 13.45 6.26 21.67
N GLY A 119 12.98 6.89 20.59
CA GLY A 119 11.74 7.67 20.54
C GLY A 119 11.87 8.91 19.63
N SER A 120 10.77 9.26 18.97
CA SER A 120 10.66 10.42 18.06
C SER A 120 10.37 11.76 18.74
N GLY A 121 10.18 11.76 20.06
CA GLY A 121 9.99 12.98 20.85
C GLY A 121 11.28 13.77 21.08
N PRO A 122 11.19 15.01 21.60
CA PRO A 122 12.36 15.87 21.84
C PRO A 122 13.31 15.35 22.93
N ASP A 123 12.84 14.50 23.84
CA ASP A 123 13.65 13.82 24.87
C ASP A 123 14.15 12.43 24.39
N GLY A 124 13.84 12.04 23.14
CA GLY A 124 14.24 10.79 22.52
C GLY A 124 15.59 10.88 21.78
N SER A 125 15.68 10.23 20.63
CA SER A 125 16.90 10.25 19.80
C SER A 125 16.78 11.32 18.72
N VAL A 126 17.48 12.44 18.90
CA VAL A 126 17.41 13.60 18.02
C VAL A 126 18.65 13.69 17.14
N LEU A 127 18.47 13.59 15.83
CA LEU A 127 19.48 13.98 14.83
C LEU A 127 19.30 15.46 14.53
N PHE A 128 20.22 16.29 15.00
CA PHE A 128 20.21 17.73 14.76
C PHE A 128 21.18 18.09 13.63
N ILE A 129 20.64 18.70 12.57
CA ILE A 129 21.37 19.04 11.35
C ILE A 129 21.46 20.57 11.25
N PRO A 130 22.63 21.19 11.52
CA PRO A 130 22.77 22.63 11.61
C PRO A 130 23.02 23.32 10.26
N GLN A 131 23.06 22.58 9.15
CA GLN A 131 23.44 23.09 7.84
C GLN A 131 22.67 22.41 6.70
N SER A 132 22.66 23.05 5.54
CA SER A 132 21.96 22.56 4.35
C SER A 132 22.85 21.69 3.46
N LEU A 133 22.26 20.94 2.52
CA LEU A 133 23.04 20.27 1.46
C LEU A 133 23.88 21.26 0.63
N ALA A 134 23.42 22.50 0.46
CA ALA A 134 24.21 23.55 -0.19
C ALA A 134 25.45 23.95 0.60
N ASP A 135 25.43 23.89 1.93
CA ASP A 135 26.60 24.16 2.77
C ASP A 135 27.61 23.00 2.69
N VAL A 136 27.11 21.75 2.58
CA VAL A 136 27.93 20.54 2.52
C VAL A 136 28.55 20.33 1.14
N TYR A 137 27.75 20.38 0.07
CA TYR A 137 28.16 20.00 -1.30
C TYR A 137 28.15 21.17 -2.29
N GLY A 138 27.77 22.37 -1.86
CA GLY A 138 27.64 23.55 -2.71
C GLY A 138 26.23 23.76 -3.26
N PRO A 139 25.92 24.98 -3.73
CA PRO A 139 24.58 25.33 -4.17
C PRO A 139 24.19 24.55 -5.42
N SER A 140 23.00 23.95 -5.39
CA SER A 140 22.36 23.31 -6.53
C SER A 140 20.86 23.60 -6.49
N PRO A 141 20.21 23.94 -7.62
CA PRO A 141 18.75 24.03 -7.65
C PRO A 141 18.06 22.69 -7.35
N SER A 142 18.76 21.57 -7.58
CA SER A 142 18.24 20.22 -7.36
C SER A 142 17.91 19.92 -5.90
N TRP A 143 18.45 20.69 -4.95
CA TRP A 143 18.12 20.54 -3.53
C TRP A 143 16.65 20.79 -3.23
N SER A 144 15.91 21.42 -4.15
CA SER A 144 14.47 21.61 -4.02
C SER A 144 13.67 20.30 -4.22
N TRP A 145 14.24 19.26 -4.84
CA TRP A 145 13.52 18.02 -5.18
C TRP A 145 14.37 16.74 -5.07
N SER A 146 15.59 16.82 -4.53
CA SER A 146 16.50 15.68 -4.44
C SER A 146 17.56 15.84 -3.35
N GLY A 147 18.19 14.73 -2.98
CA GLY A 147 19.20 14.66 -1.92
C GLY A 147 18.58 14.75 -0.54
N ALA A 148 19.20 14.10 0.43
CA ALA A 148 18.78 14.14 1.84
C ALA A 148 19.95 13.79 2.76
N PHE A 149 19.82 14.12 4.04
CA PHE A 149 20.81 13.79 5.07
C PHE A 149 20.81 12.31 5.46
N ILE A 150 19.68 11.61 5.31
CA ILE A 150 19.64 10.14 5.34
C ILE A 150 19.39 9.66 3.91
N ASP A 151 20.44 9.13 3.27
CA ASP A 151 20.42 8.71 1.86
C ASP A 151 20.50 7.19 1.75
N ILE A 152 19.40 6.57 1.36
CA ILE A 152 19.25 5.12 1.26
C ILE A 152 19.31 4.73 -0.22
N ARG A 153 20.44 4.14 -0.62
CA ARG A 153 20.68 3.73 -2.01
C ARG A 153 21.88 2.79 -2.15
N PRO A 154 21.97 2.01 -3.24
CA PRO A 154 23.18 1.28 -3.59
C PRO A 154 24.46 2.13 -3.55
N SER A 155 25.58 1.48 -3.28
CA SER A 155 26.88 2.16 -3.10
C SER A 155 27.44 2.77 -4.39
N GLN A 156 27.00 2.25 -5.53
CA GLN A 156 27.36 2.70 -6.87
C GLN A 156 26.15 3.33 -7.55
N GLU A 157 26.41 4.08 -8.62
CA GLU A 157 25.35 4.55 -9.50
C GLU A 157 24.57 3.36 -10.06
N VAL A 158 23.24 3.46 -10.00
CA VAL A 158 22.34 2.38 -10.41
C VAL A 158 22.30 2.32 -11.92
N VAL A 159 22.73 1.19 -12.48
CA VAL A 159 22.69 0.93 -13.93
C VAL A 159 21.81 -0.29 -14.17
N ALA A 160 20.63 -0.06 -14.75
CA ALA A 160 19.76 -1.14 -15.17
C ALA A 160 20.31 -1.84 -16.43
N THR A 161 20.24 -3.18 -16.43
CA THR A 161 20.71 -4.01 -17.54
C THR A 161 19.59 -4.91 -18.02
N THR A 162 19.40 -5.01 -19.35
CA THR A 162 18.44 -5.92 -19.97
C THR A 162 18.78 -7.36 -19.60
N ALA A 163 17.87 -8.03 -18.88
CA ALA A 163 17.96 -9.45 -18.60
C ALA A 163 17.34 -10.28 -19.74
N THR A 164 16.17 -9.86 -20.23
CA THR A 164 15.45 -10.60 -21.28
C THR A 164 14.38 -9.75 -21.96
N ALA A 165 14.12 -9.99 -23.25
CA ALA A 165 13.04 -9.35 -23.97
C ALA A 165 11.70 -10.03 -23.68
N VAL A 166 10.61 -9.26 -23.63
CA VAL A 166 9.24 -9.78 -23.57
C VAL A 166 8.78 -10.16 -24.97
N MET A 167 8.25 -11.37 -25.13
CA MET A 167 7.97 -11.99 -26.43
C MET A 167 6.50 -11.91 -26.84
N THR A 168 5.61 -11.66 -25.90
CA THR A 168 4.16 -11.58 -26.13
C THR A 168 3.58 -10.36 -25.43
N ALA A 169 2.63 -9.69 -26.08
CA ALA A 169 1.81 -8.68 -25.42
C ALA A 169 1.02 -9.29 -24.26
N ALA A 170 0.73 -8.47 -23.25
CA ALA A 170 -0.07 -8.85 -22.09
C ALA A 170 -0.96 -7.66 -21.67
N PRO A 171 -2.25 -7.87 -21.35
CA PRO A 171 -3.10 -6.80 -20.84
C PRO A 171 -2.77 -6.45 -19.38
N ARG A 172 -3.13 -5.22 -18.98
CA ARG A 172 -3.24 -4.81 -17.58
C ARG A 172 -4.05 -5.85 -16.80
N GLY A 173 -3.60 -6.17 -15.59
CA GLY A 173 -4.23 -7.17 -14.72
C GLY A 173 -3.68 -8.58 -14.87
N ASP A 174 -2.96 -8.91 -15.95
CA ASP A 174 -2.23 -10.17 -16.05
C ASP A 174 -1.13 -10.26 -15.00
N THR A 175 -0.71 -11.48 -14.65
CA THR A 175 0.34 -11.72 -13.65
C THR A 175 1.57 -12.42 -14.23
N SER A 176 1.69 -12.51 -15.55
CA SER A 176 2.78 -13.25 -16.18
C SER A 176 3.19 -12.67 -17.53
N LEU A 177 4.47 -12.83 -17.86
CA LEU A 177 5.03 -12.47 -19.16
C LEU A 177 5.76 -13.66 -19.76
N THR A 178 5.61 -13.86 -21.08
CA THR A 178 6.46 -14.77 -21.84
C THR A 178 7.72 -14.03 -22.27
N VAL A 179 8.89 -14.58 -22.00
CA VAL A 179 10.19 -13.94 -22.20
C VAL A 179 11.10 -14.78 -23.11
N ALA A 180 12.09 -14.13 -23.73
CA ALA A 180 13.02 -14.78 -24.67
C ALA A 180 13.91 -15.82 -23.98
N SER A 181 14.26 -15.55 -22.73
CA SER A 181 15.11 -16.37 -21.87
C SER A 181 14.76 -16.11 -20.40
N THR A 182 14.88 -17.13 -19.56
CA THR A 182 14.77 -17.04 -18.10
C THR A 182 16.14 -17.22 -17.42
N ALA A 183 17.22 -17.33 -18.20
CA ALA A 183 18.57 -17.45 -17.67
C ALA A 183 18.94 -16.19 -16.85
N GLY A 184 19.40 -16.39 -15.62
CA GLY A 184 19.80 -15.30 -14.73
C GLY A 184 18.64 -14.68 -13.94
N LEU A 185 17.39 -15.11 -14.18
CA LEU A 185 16.25 -14.75 -13.35
C LEU A 185 16.06 -15.77 -12.22
N ALA A 186 15.58 -15.31 -11.06
CA ALA A 186 15.30 -16.15 -9.90
C ALA A 186 13.95 -15.82 -9.26
N GLU A 187 13.35 -16.80 -8.58
CA GLU A 187 12.18 -16.56 -7.72
C GLU A 187 12.54 -15.60 -6.59
N GLY A 188 11.62 -14.70 -6.25
CA GLY A 188 11.82 -13.63 -5.27
C GLY A 188 12.57 -12.41 -5.79
N GLN A 189 13.22 -12.50 -6.96
CA GLN A 189 13.99 -11.39 -7.52
C GLN A 189 13.07 -10.22 -7.93
N LEU A 190 13.51 -8.99 -7.63
CA LEU A 190 12.92 -7.78 -8.20
C LEU A 190 13.48 -7.54 -9.60
N VAL A 191 12.59 -7.29 -10.56
CA VAL A 191 12.92 -6.91 -11.93
C VAL A 191 12.13 -5.68 -12.34
N GLU A 192 12.65 -4.90 -13.27
CA GLU A 192 11.94 -3.77 -13.86
C GLU A 192 11.34 -4.19 -15.20
N LEU A 193 10.02 -4.10 -15.34
CA LEU A 193 9.40 -4.11 -16.66
C LEU A 193 9.61 -2.73 -17.28
N HIS A 194 10.58 -2.66 -18.19
CA HIS A 194 10.94 -1.45 -18.92
C HIS A 194 10.20 -1.41 -20.25
N GLN A 195 9.53 -0.30 -20.52
CA GLN A 195 8.82 -0.03 -21.78
C GLN A 195 9.20 1.35 -22.31
N VAL A 196 9.41 1.45 -23.62
CA VAL A 196 9.81 2.68 -24.31
C VAL A 196 8.77 3.02 -25.36
N ASP A 197 8.26 4.25 -25.36
CA ASP A 197 7.33 4.73 -26.37
C ASP A 197 7.89 4.54 -27.80
N ASP A 198 7.02 4.20 -28.74
CA ASP A 198 7.38 3.92 -30.13
C ASP A 198 7.63 5.19 -30.97
N GLY A 199 7.63 6.35 -30.33
CA GLY A 199 7.78 7.66 -30.97
C GLY A 199 6.46 8.23 -31.49
N SER A 200 5.34 7.50 -31.35
CA SER A 200 4.01 7.98 -31.70
C SER A 200 3.24 8.56 -30.51
N GLY A 201 3.80 8.52 -29.30
CA GLY A 201 3.13 8.89 -28.05
C GLY A 201 2.11 7.86 -27.57
N SER A 202 2.14 6.64 -28.13
CA SER A 202 1.14 5.61 -27.83
C SER A 202 1.19 5.10 -26.39
N LEU A 203 2.38 4.99 -25.79
CA LEU A 203 2.52 4.66 -24.37
C LEU A 203 2.02 5.82 -23.50
N GLY A 204 2.31 7.05 -23.91
CA GLY A 204 1.87 8.25 -23.20
C GLY A 204 0.37 8.39 -23.15
N ARG A 205 -0.31 8.19 -24.29
CA ARG A 205 -1.77 8.14 -24.35
C ARG A 205 -2.34 6.98 -23.54
N HIS A 206 -1.71 5.81 -23.57
CA HIS A 206 -2.14 4.66 -22.76
C HIS A 206 -2.13 4.98 -21.25
N LEU A 207 -1.10 5.65 -20.73
CA LEU A 207 -1.04 6.12 -19.35
C LEU A 207 -2.15 7.13 -19.00
N HIS A 208 -2.69 7.82 -20.00
CA HIS A 208 -3.81 8.76 -19.88
C HIS A 208 -5.12 8.18 -20.41
N ASN A 209 -5.26 6.86 -20.53
CA ASN A 209 -6.47 6.19 -21.02
C ASN A 209 -7.01 6.82 -22.32
N ASP A 210 -6.11 7.11 -23.27
CA ASP A 210 -6.36 7.74 -24.58
C ASP A 210 -7.11 9.08 -24.56
N GLN A 211 -7.12 9.79 -23.43
CA GLN A 211 -7.82 11.07 -23.26
C GLN A 211 -6.92 12.31 -23.36
N ALA A 212 -5.61 12.11 -23.24
CA ALA A 212 -4.63 13.19 -23.34
C ALA A 212 -3.31 12.65 -23.87
N GLU A 213 -2.52 13.52 -24.48
CA GLU A 213 -1.10 13.25 -24.73
C GLU A 213 -0.33 13.40 -23.40
N ALA A 214 0.74 12.62 -23.25
CA ALA A 214 1.70 12.82 -22.16
C ALA A 214 2.53 14.10 -22.40
N GLY A 215 3.31 14.50 -21.38
CA GLY A 215 4.26 15.59 -21.50
C GLY A 215 5.32 15.34 -22.57
N ASP A 216 5.80 16.43 -23.17
CA ASP A 216 6.76 16.47 -24.27
C ASP A 216 8.08 17.17 -23.91
N CYS A 217 8.35 17.34 -22.61
CA CYS A 217 9.63 17.88 -22.17
C CYS A 217 10.80 17.11 -22.83
N PRO A 218 11.88 17.79 -23.29
CA PRO A 218 12.97 17.13 -24.01
C PRO A 218 13.65 15.99 -23.24
N TYR A 219 13.64 16.03 -21.90
CA TYR A 219 14.20 14.99 -21.03
C TYR A 219 13.24 13.82 -20.76
N MET A 220 11.98 13.93 -21.18
CA MET A 220 10.94 12.90 -21.05
C MET A 220 10.71 12.12 -22.35
N VAL A 221 11.32 12.51 -23.47
CA VAL A 221 11.07 11.93 -24.80
C VAL A 221 12.31 11.18 -25.31
N PRO A 222 12.19 9.89 -25.71
CA PRO A 222 10.98 9.08 -25.68
C PRO A 222 10.53 8.80 -24.24
N LEU A 223 9.21 8.69 -24.04
CA LEU A 223 8.62 8.32 -22.76
C LEU A 223 9.06 6.89 -22.42
N THR A 224 9.57 6.72 -21.22
CA THR A 224 9.85 5.39 -20.64
C THR A 224 8.94 5.14 -19.44
N LEU A 225 8.65 3.86 -19.21
CA LEU A 225 7.97 3.39 -18.02
C LEU A 225 8.73 2.20 -17.45
N ASP A 226 9.21 2.38 -16.23
CA ASP A 226 9.82 1.33 -15.41
C ASP A 226 8.80 0.90 -14.36
N SER A 227 8.44 -0.39 -14.39
CA SER A 227 7.47 -0.97 -13.46
C SER A 227 8.13 -2.08 -12.64
N PRO A 228 8.37 -1.88 -11.34
CA PRO A 228 9.08 -2.85 -10.53
C PRO A 228 8.15 -4.01 -10.16
N LEU A 229 8.56 -5.23 -10.54
CA LEU A 229 7.79 -6.46 -10.36
C LEU A 229 8.64 -7.52 -9.66
N ARG A 230 8.08 -8.14 -8.62
CA ARG A 230 8.72 -9.28 -7.95
C ARG A 230 8.33 -10.60 -8.60
N VAL A 231 9.34 -11.39 -8.97
CA VAL A 231 9.18 -12.71 -9.57
C VAL A 231 8.63 -13.68 -8.53
N ARG A 232 7.45 -14.25 -8.78
CA ARG A 232 6.85 -15.31 -7.97
C ARG A 232 7.38 -16.68 -8.38
N SER A 233 7.38 -16.98 -9.68
CA SER A 233 7.78 -18.29 -10.20
C SER A 233 8.25 -18.21 -11.64
N ILE A 234 9.08 -19.18 -12.03
CA ILE A 234 9.60 -19.31 -13.39
C ILE A 234 9.28 -20.72 -13.90
N ASP A 235 8.54 -20.81 -15.01
CA ASP A 235 8.25 -22.08 -15.69
C ASP A 235 8.54 -21.97 -17.19
N GLY A 236 9.61 -22.64 -17.62
CA GLY A 236 10.09 -22.56 -19.00
C GLY A 236 10.43 -21.13 -19.42
N GLY A 237 9.69 -20.60 -20.39
CA GLY A 237 9.82 -19.22 -20.89
C GLY A 237 8.83 -18.23 -20.29
N VAL A 238 8.12 -18.59 -19.21
CA VAL A 238 7.11 -17.75 -18.56
C VAL A 238 7.59 -17.34 -17.18
N VAL A 239 7.56 -16.04 -16.92
CA VAL A 239 7.82 -15.44 -15.61
C VAL A 239 6.48 -15.00 -15.03
N THR A 240 6.15 -15.47 -13.83
CA THR A 240 4.94 -15.06 -13.10
C THR A 240 5.33 -14.14 -11.95
N PHE A 241 4.56 -13.09 -11.71
CA PHE A 241 4.83 -12.08 -10.68
C PHE A 241 3.89 -12.20 -9.48
N THR A 242 4.27 -11.59 -8.37
CA THR A 242 3.47 -11.54 -7.13
C THR A 242 2.25 -10.62 -7.23
N GLN A 243 2.35 -9.57 -8.05
CA GLN A 243 1.31 -8.57 -8.31
C GLN A 243 0.89 -8.55 -9.79
N PRO A 244 -0.33 -8.07 -10.11
CA PRO A 244 -0.77 -7.86 -11.48
C PRO A 244 -0.03 -6.70 -12.16
N LEU A 245 0.04 -6.73 -13.49
CA LEU A 245 0.54 -5.63 -14.32
C LEU A 245 -0.39 -4.41 -14.22
N ARG A 246 0.17 -3.22 -13.99
CA ARG A 246 -0.61 -1.96 -13.91
C ARG A 246 -0.95 -1.35 -15.26
N THR A 247 -0.23 -1.74 -16.30
CA THR A 247 -0.46 -1.30 -17.68
C THR A 247 -0.49 -2.50 -18.60
N ASP A 248 -1.14 -2.34 -19.76
CA ASP A 248 -0.86 -3.21 -20.90
C ASP A 248 0.64 -3.22 -21.22
N VAL A 249 1.05 -4.28 -21.89
CA VAL A 249 2.36 -4.50 -22.47
C VAL A 249 2.19 -4.71 -23.96
N SER A 250 2.66 -3.75 -24.74
CA SER A 250 2.64 -3.81 -26.20
C SER A 250 4.05 -4.08 -26.73
N LEU A 251 4.19 -5.00 -27.68
CA LEU A 251 5.48 -5.24 -28.35
C LEU A 251 5.98 -4.04 -29.16
N ALA A 252 5.11 -3.08 -29.48
CA ALA A 252 5.51 -1.82 -30.09
C ALA A 252 6.37 -0.97 -29.13
N TRP A 253 6.19 -1.13 -27.81
CA TRP A 253 6.91 -0.38 -26.79
C TRP A 253 8.24 -1.03 -26.38
N SER A 254 8.77 -1.93 -27.22
CA SER A 254 10.02 -2.67 -26.99
C SER A 254 10.19 -3.21 -25.56
N PRO A 255 9.19 -3.93 -25.01
CA PRO A 255 9.17 -4.30 -23.60
C PRO A 255 10.26 -5.31 -23.25
N GLU A 256 10.94 -5.06 -22.12
CA GLU A 256 11.98 -5.94 -21.59
C GLU A 256 11.94 -6.01 -20.06
N LEU A 257 12.50 -7.09 -19.50
CA LEU A 257 12.81 -7.17 -18.09
C LEU A 257 14.26 -6.74 -17.88
N GLN A 258 14.47 -5.75 -17.02
CA GLN A 258 15.78 -5.29 -16.58
C GLN A 258 16.06 -5.67 -15.13
N THR A 259 17.34 -5.72 -14.79
CA THR A 259 17.82 -5.93 -13.42
C THR A 259 18.86 -4.88 -13.07
N HIS A 260 18.87 -4.47 -11.80
CA HIS A 260 19.88 -3.59 -11.21
C HIS A 260 20.12 -3.96 -9.74
N GLU A 261 21.11 -3.33 -9.12
CA GLU A 261 21.34 -3.42 -7.67
C GLU A 261 20.20 -2.72 -6.92
N VAL A 262 19.74 -3.33 -5.82
CA VAL A 262 18.68 -2.81 -4.95
C VAL A 262 19.11 -3.02 -3.50
N VAL A 263 18.86 -2.01 -2.67
CA VAL A 263 18.94 -2.17 -1.20
C VAL A 263 17.56 -2.55 -0.67
N GLU A 264 17.49 -3.58 0.17
CA GLU A 264 16.23 -4.10 0.73
C GLU A 264 16.30 -4.17 2.25
N GLU A 265 15.15 -4.19 2.93
CA GLU A 265 15.09 -4.34 4.39
C GLU A 265 15.83 -3.21 5.14
N VAL A 266 15.73 -1.98 4.64
CA VAL A 266 16.32 -0.79 5.27
C VAL A 266 15.24 -0.05 6.06
N GLY A 267 15.53 0.29 7.31
CA GLY A 267 14.59 0.98 8.20
C GLY A 267 15.16 2.27 8.78
N VAL A 268 14.30 3.28 8.94
CA VAL A 268 14.57 4.46 9.78
C VAL A 268 13.45 4.58 10.78
N GLU A 269 13.73 4.43 12.08
CA GLU A 269 12.66 4.34 13.07
C GLU A 269 12.97 4.92 14.44
N HIS A 270 11.90 5.32 15.13
CA HIS A 270 11.91 5.78 16.53
C HIS A 270 12.86 6.94 16.79
N LEU A 271 12.90 7.93 15.90
CA LEU A 271 13.83 9.05 16.01
C LEU A 271 13.24 10.38 15.52
N ARG A 272 13.92 11.45 15.87
CA ARG A 272 13.58 12.81 15.47
C ARG A 272 14.68 13.41 14.61
N ILE A 273 14.32 14.06 13.51
CA ILE A 273 15.23 14.77 12.62
C ILE A 273 14.89 16.26 12.71
N GLU A 274 15.81 17.07 13.22
CA GLU A 274 15.64 18.51 13.34
C GLU A 274 16.67 19.25 12.49
N PHE A 275 16.21 20.15 11.63
CA PHE A 275 17.08 21.13 11.00
C PHE A 275 17.16 22.40 11.84
N ILE A 276 18.21 23.19 11.64
CA ILE A 276 18.24 24.55 12.18
C ILE A 276 17.06 25.36 11.66
N GLU A 277 16.36 26.05 12.57
CA GLU A 277 15.25 26.92 12.20
C GLU A 277 15.76 28.14 11.41
N VAL A 278 15.51 28.14 10.10
CA VAL A 278 15.78 29.25 9.19
C VAL A 278 14.53 29.59 8.40
N PRO A 279 14.28 30.85 8.01
CA PRO A 279 13.11 31.17 7.20
C PRO A 279 13.09 30.39 5.89
N TYR A 280 11.90 29.91 5.50
CA TYR A 280 11.71 29.25 4.20
C TYR A 280 12.15 30.18 3.06
N ALA A 281 13.09 29.71 2.23
CA ALA A 281 13.70 30.50 1.15
C ALA A 281 12.71 30.82 0.01
N GLY A 282 11.59 30.11 -0.05
CA GLY A 282 10.58 30.19 -1.08
C GLY A 282 10.76 29.14 -2.17
N HIS A 283 9.67 28.89 -2.91
CA HIS A 283 9.57 27.86 -3.95
C HIS A 283 10.74 27.87 -4.94
N LEU A 284 11.39 26.70 -5.09
CA LEU A 284 12.53 26.41 -5.96
C LEU A 284 13.81 27.19 -5.60
N LYS A 285 13.98 27.51 -4.32
CA LYS A 285 15.14 28.23 -3.77
C LYS A 285 15.70 27.54 -2.53
N GLU A 286 15.24 26.33 -2.25
CA GLU A 286 15.58 25.54 -1.08
C GLU A 286 17.08 25.16 -1.12
N PRO A 287 17.86 25.47 -0.08
CA PRO A 287 19.26 25.08 0.00
C PRO A 287 19.45 23.60 0.35
N GLY A 288 18.38 22.88 0.71
CA GLY A 288 18.39 21.43 0.88
C GLY A 288 18.45 20.97 2.33
N TYR A 289 17.54 21.48 3.17
CA TYR A 289 17.25 20.88 4.47
C TYR A 289 16.32 19.66 4.29
N ASN A 290 16.83 18.60 3.65
CA ASN A 290 16.05 17.44 3.22
C ASN A 290 16.34 16.22 4.11
N ALA A 291 15.30 15.57 4.66
CA ALA A 291 15.49 14.59 5.73
C ALA A 291 15.88 13.19 5.24
N ILE A 292 15.01 12.53 4.45
CA ILE A 292 15.19 11.12 4.05
C ILE A 292 14.95 10.96 2.56
N THR A 293 15.79 10.20 1.87
CA THR A 293 15.56 9.79 0.48
C THR A 293 15.84 8.31 0.26
N PHE A 294 15.05 7.69 -0.64
CA PHE A 294 15.26 6.33 -1.13
C PHE A 294 15.54 6.33 -2.64
N THR A 295 16.48 5.51 -3.11
CA THR A 295 16.70 5.24 -4.55
C THR A 295 17.13 3.80 -4.73
N ALA A 296 16.56 3.07 -5.70
CA ALA A 296 16.82 1.65 -5.90
C ALA A 296 16.71 0.87 -4.58
N ALA A 297 15.56 1.05 -3.92
CA ALA A 297 15.27 0.49 -2.63
C ALA A 297 13.93 -0.23 -2.65
N ALA A 298 13.84 -1.40 -2.03
CA ALA A 298 12.58 -2.12 -1.93
C ALA A 298 12.35 -2.69 -0.53
N ASP A 299 11.10 -3.05 -0.21
CA ASP A 299 10.71 -3.71 1.04
C ASP A 299 11.40 -3.07 2.26
N SER A 300 11.23 -1.76 2.40
CA SER A 300 11.92 -0.91 3.38
C SER A 300 10.92 0.02 4.09
N TRP A 301 11.29 0.67 5.18
CA TRP A 301 10.32 1.43 5.97
C TRP A 301 10.87 2.68 6.67
N VAL A 302 9.93 3.57 6.99
CA VAL A 302 10.11 4.65 7.97
C VAL A 302 8.99 4.52 9.00
N ARG A 303 9.31 4.46 10.28
CA ARG A 303 8.32 4.24 11.35
C ARG A 303 8.58 5.09 12.58
N ASP A 304 7.57 5.80 13.07
CA ASP A 304 7.69 6.64 14.28
C ASP A 304 8.86 7.63 14.13
N VAL A 305 8.71 8.54 13.15
CA VAL A 305 9.72 9.56 12.84
C VAL A 305 9.08 10.94 12.81
N THR A 306 9.66 11.87 13.56
CA THR A 306 9.28 13.28 13.51
C THR A 306 10.34 14.10 12.78
N ILE A 307 9.93 14.88 11.78
CA ILE A 307 10.81 15.74 10.98
C ILE A 307 10.43 17.20 11.21
N VAL A 308 11.42 18.02 11.57
CA VAL A 308 11.20 19.41 11.99
C VAL A 308 12.07 20.38 11.22
N ASP A 309 11.45 21.47 10.78
CA ASP A 309 12.08 22.59 10.09
C ASP A 309 12.77 22.23 8.75
N ALA A 310 12.27 21.21 8.08
CA ALA A 310 12.79 20.74 6.81
C ALA A 310 12.33 21.60 5.61
N ASP A 311 13.17 21.68 4.58
CA ASP A 311 12.73 22.04 3.23
C ASP A 311 11.97 20.89 2.60
N SER A 312 12.41 19.65 2.85
CA SER A 312 11.71 18.46 2.38
C SER A 312 11.76 17.31 3.40
N GLY A 313 10.64 16.64 3.61
CA GLY A 313 10.55 15.51 4.53
C GLY A 313 11.14 14.24 3.93
N ILE A 314 10.30 13.45 3.26
CA ILE A 314 10.68 12.12 2.74
C ILE A 314 10.50 12.10 1.21
N PHE A 315 11.54 11.64 0.51
CA PHE A 315 11.55 11.45 -0.93
C PHE A 315 11.70 9.99 -1.34
N THR A 316 11.09 9.64 -2.48
CA THR A 316 11.53 8.51 -3.30
C THR A 316 12.07 9.00 -4.63
N GLY A 317 13.11 8.33 -5.11
CA GLY A 317 13.63 8.45 -6.46
C GLY A 317 13.38 7.20 -7.31
N PRO A 318 14.14 7.02 -8.40
CA PRO A 318 14.01 5.86 -9.28
C PRO A 318 14.12 4.50 -8.59
N TYR A 319 13.42 3.52 -9.15
CA TYR A 319 13.50 2.11 -8.79
C TYR A 319 13.11 1.78 -7.34
N VAL A 320 12.08 2.46 -6.82
CA VAL A 320 11.62 2.27 -5.44
C VAL A 320 10.31 1.48 -5.41
N LYS A 321 10.26 0.39 -4.62
CA LYS A 321 9.07 -0.49 -4.55
C LYS A 321 8.73 -0.96 -3.13
N GLY A 322 7.46 -0.87 -2.75
CA GLY A 322 6.97 -1.65 -1.60
C GLY A 322 7.52 -1.14 -0.27
N LEU A 323 7.55 0.18 -0.07
CA LEU A 323 7.95 0.78 1.20
C LEU A 323 6.72 1.10 2.04
N THR A 324 6.89 1.09 3.36
CA THR A 324 5.87 1.63 4.30
C THR A 324 6.43 2.80 5.08
N PHE A 325 5.76 3.94 5.01
CA PHE A 325 5.97 5.08 5.90
C PHE A 325 4.78 5.15 6.86
N GLN A 326 5.03 4.97 8.16
CA GLN A 326 3.98 4.98 9.17
C GLN A 326 4.37 5.79 10.40
N ASP A 327 3.37 6.36 11.07
CA ASP A 327 3.57 7.16 12.29
C ASP A 327 4.55 8.32 12.04
N ILE A 328 4.30 9.08 10.96
CA ILE A 328 5.16 10.19 10.53
C ILE A 328 4.58 11.52 11.01
N ALA A 329 5.40 12.35 11.65
CA ALA A 329 5.03 13.71 12.03
C ALA A 329 5.90 14.74 11.31
N LEU A 330 5.28 15.75 10.69
CA LEU A 330 5.96 16.90 10.11
C LEU A 330 5.61 18.16 10.91
N GLU A 331 6.62 18.87 11.39
CA GLU A 331 6.46 20.02 12.29
C GLU A 331 7.38 21.20 11.90
N GLY A 332 7.16 22.36 12.55
CA GLY A 332 8.03 23.52 12.45
C GLY A 332 7.61 24.54 11.39
N ARG A 333 8.58 25.13 10.70
CA ARG A 333 8.37 26.14 9.65
C ARG A 333 7.71 25.57 8.39
N GLN A 334 7.35 26.47 7.46
CA GLN A 334 6.96 26.08 6.12
C GLN A 334 8.07 25.34 5.36
N GLY A 335 7.70 24.28 4.63
CA GLY A 335 8.59 23.54 3.72
C GLY A 335 8.09 23.50 2.27
N HIS A 336 8.87 22.85 1.41
CA HIS A 336 8.58 22.64 -0.01
C HIS A 336 7.80 21.34 -0.25
N HIS A 337 8.41 20.17 -0.03
CA HIS A 337 7.76 18.86 -0.18
C HIS A 337 7.69 18.09 1.14
N GLY A 338 6.49 17.77 1.62
CA GLY A 338 6.32 16.99 2.85
C GLY A 338 6.74 15.52 2.64
N ILE A 339 5.88 14.77 1.96
CA ILE A 339 6.18 13.39 1.52
C ILE A 339 5.97 13.33 0.01
N ALA A 340 7.03 13.03 -0.73
CA ALA A 340 7.03 13.07 -2.18
C ALA A 340 7.47 11.74 -2.79
N LEU A 341 6.55 11.13 -3.54
CA LEU A 341 6.69 9.83 -4.17
C LEU A 341 6.92 10.02 -5.67
N SER A 342 8.19 10.00 -6.09
CA SER A 342 8.60 10.07 -7.49
C SER A 342 9.16 8.71 -7.94
N TYR A 343 8.89 8.32 -9.20
CA TYR A 343 9.41 7.07 -9.80
C TYR A 343 9.25 5.81 -8.94
N SER A 344 8.17 5.74 -8.16
CA SER A 344 7.96 4.72 -7.16
C SER A 344 6.69 3.92 -7.40
N ALA A 345 6.70 2.68 -6.92
CA ALA A 345 5.54 1.80 -7.00
C ALA A 345 5.19 1.18 -5.66
N ASP A 346 3.88 1.04 -5.43
CA ASP A 346 3.34 0.28 -4.31
C ASP A 346 3.84 0.77 -2.93
N ILE A 347 3.99 2.07 -2.74
CA ILE A 347 4.37 2.66 -1.44
C ILE A 347 3.12 2.88 -0.60
N LEU A 348 3.15 2.49 0.68
CA LEU A 348 2.10 2.78 1.66
C LEU A 348 2.58 3.87 2.62
N VAL A 349 1.93 5.02 2.58
CA VAL A 349 2.05 6.08 3.58
C VAL A 349 0.79 6.05 4.43
N ARG A 350 0.92 5.78 5.74
CA ARG A 350 -0.22 5.67 6.65
C ARG A 350 0.02 6.38 7.96
N ASP A 351 -1.06 6.80 8.62
CA ASP A 351 -1.02 7.28 10.01
C ASP A 351 0.02 8.41 10.17
N PHE A 352 -0.20 9.53 9.50
CA PHE A 352 0.70 10.67 9.49
C PHE A 352 0.00 11.97 9.89
N ASP A 353 0.75 12.88 10.51
CA ASP A 353 0.27 14.19 10.92
C ASP A 353 1.19 15.30 10.40
N ILE A 354 0.61 16.30 9.73
CA ILE A 354 1.33 17.44 9.18
C ILE A 354 0.87 18.71 9.90
N ALA A 355 1.67 19.16 10.87
CA ALA A 355 1.33 20.30 11.73
C ALA A 355 1.72 21.66 11.11
N ASN A 356 2.55 21.67 10.07
CA ASN A 356 3.11 22.86 9.43
C ASN A 356 2.63 23.03 7.98
N ALA A 357 2.83 24.21 7.41
CA ALA A 357 2.46 24.50 6.02
C ALA A 357 3.48 23.92 5.03
N TRP A 358 3.00 23.46 3.87
CA TRP A 358 3.85 22.95 2.80
C TRP A 358 3.38 23.49 1.45
N THR A 359 4.33 23.83 0.58
CA THR A 359 3.99 24.13 -0.83
C THR A 359 3.36 22.91 -1.50
N HIS A 360 3.90 21.72 -1.20
CA HIS A 360 3.38 20.42 -1.61
C HIS A 360 3.41 19.47 -0.41
N SER A 361 2.25 19.22 0.22
CA SER A 361 2.20 18.34 1.40
C SER A 361 2.46 16.89 1.03
N LEU A 362 1.73 16.39 0.03
CA LEU A 362 1.81 15.03 -0.48
C LEU A 362 1.96 15.08 -2.00
N THR A 363 3.10 14.62 -2.52
CA THR A 363 3.40 14.65 -3.95
C THR A 363 3.41 13.25 -4.54
N VAL A 364 2.80 13.11 -5.72
CA VAL A 364 3.07 12.03 -6.66
C VAL A 364 3.56 12.63 -7.99
N SER A 365 4.60 12.05 -8.57
CA SER A 365 5.21 12.57 -9.80
C SER A 365 5.91 11.47 -10.59
N ALA A 366 6.32 11.80 -11.81
CA ALA A 366 7.27 11.00 -12.58
C ALA A 366 6.90 9.50 -12.67
N ARG A 367 5.70 9.23 -13.20
CA ARG A 367 5.11 7.90 -13.40
C ARG A 367 4.95 7.07 -12.11
N ALA A 368 5.03 7.68 -10.93
CA ALA A 368 4.74 7.01 -9.67
C ALA A 368 3.32 6.41 -9.69
N SER A 369 3.19 5.15 -9.28
CA SER A 369 1.95 4.38 -9.43
C SER A 369 1.69 3.36 -8.34
N GLY A 370 0.42 3.07 -8.07
CA GLY A 370 0.04 2.10 -7.03
C GLY A 370 0.28 2.57 -5.60
N ASN A 371 0.67 3.83 -5.40
CA ASN A 371 0.97 4.35 -4.07
C ASN A 371 -0.31 4.69 -3.32
N VAL A 372 -0.25 4.61 -1.99
CA VAL A 372 -1.38 4.81 -1.09
C VAL A 372 -1.00 5.82 -0.02
N PHE A 373 -1.79 6.88 0.11
CA PHE A 373 -1.82 7.74 1.29
C PHE A 373 -3.10 7.45 2.08
N SER A 374 -2.95 7.04 3.34
CA SER A 374 -4.04 6.54 4.18
C SER A 374 -4.03 7.21 5.56
N ARG A 375 -5.18 7.60 6.10
CA ARG A 375 -5.31 8.09 7.49
C ARG A 375 -4.32 9.21 7.84
N GLY A 376 -4.32 10.27 7.03
CA GLY A 376 -3.46 11.42 7.21
C GLY A 376 -4.22 12.65 7.69
N THR A 377 -3.63 13.40 8.61
CA THR A 377 -4.17 14.68 9.09
C THR A 377 -3.24 15.84 8.79
N GLY A 378 -3.83 17.02 8.65
CA GLY A 378 -3.10 18.28 8.51
C GLY A 378 -3.71 19.34 9.41
N ALA A 379 -2.88 20.14 10.06
CA ALA A 379 -3.35 21.34 10.78
C ALA A 379 -3.89 22.41 9.81
N GLU A 380 -3.36 22.42 8.58
CA GLU A 380 -3.88 23.17 7.43
C GLU A 380 -4.37 22.20 6.35
N LEU A 381 -4.88 22.74 5.23
CA LEU A 381 -5.26 21.93 4.07
C LEU A 381 -4.04 21.18 3.54
N LEU A 382 -4.17 19.87 3.38
CA LEU A 382 -3.16 19.05 2.70
C LEU A 382 -3.11 19.42 1.21
N VAL A 383 -1.98 19.91 0.73
CA VAL A 383 -1.76 20.17 -0.70
C VAL A 383 -1.39 18.85 -1.38
N LEU A 384 -2.36 18.29 -2.13
CA LEU A 384 -2.17 17.07 -2.92
C LEU A 384 -1.59 17.44 -4.29
N ASP A 385 -0.28 17.33 -4.41
CA ASP A 385 0.47 17.69 -5.61
C ASP A 385 0.58 16.50 -6.57
N HIS A 386 0.04 16.67 -7.77
CA HIS A 386 0.29 15.76 -8.89
C HIS A 386 1.17 16.52 -9.87
N HIS A 387 2.47 16.27 -9.80
CA HIS A 387 3.50 17.18 -10.31
C HIS A 387 3.74 17.09 -11.84
N GLY A 388 2.78 16.52 -12.59
CA GLY A 388 2.96 16.19 -14.00
C GLY A 388 3.82 14.95 -14.21
N ASP A 389 4.13 14.66 -15.46
CA ASP A 389 4.87 13.45 -15.85
C ASP A 389 4.14 12.14 -15.50
N SER A 390 2.83 12.15 -15.75
CA SER A 390 1.96 10.96 -15.77
C SER A 390 1.89 10.10 -14.50
N PRO A 391 1.90 10.60 -13.24
CA PRO A 391 1.63 9.76 -12.08
C PRO A 391 0.21 9.19 -12.17
N PHE A 392 0.04 7.88 -12.04
CA PHE A 392 -1.20 7.18 -12.37
C PHE A 392 -1.53 6.10 -11.35
N GLU A 393 -2.81 5.75 -11.21
CA GLU A 393 -3.24 4.72 -10.26
C GLU A 393 -2.70 4.90 -8.83
N ASN A 394 -2.72 6.11 -8.28
CA ASN A 394 -2.43 6.37 -6.86
C ASN A 394 -3.73 6.51 -6.06
N LEU A 395 -3.71 6.23 -4.76
CA LEU A 395 -4.86 6.28 -3.86
C LEU A 395 -4.61 7.26 -2.71
N PHE A 396 -5.60 8.10 -2.47
CA PHE A 396 -5.71 8.95 -1.29
C PHE A 396 -6.99 8.54 -0.57
N THR A 397 -6.89 8.05 0.67
CA THR A 397 -8.03 7.53 1.41
C THR A 397 -8.02 7.96 2.87
N GLN A 398 -9.18 8.36 3.41
CA GLN A 398 -9.33 8.84 4.80
C GLN A 398 -8.33 9.95 5.18
N LEU A 399 -8.14 10.94 4.31
CA LEU A 399 -7.33 12.11 4.64
C LEU A 399 -8.22 13.25 5.16
N GLY A 400 -7.63 14.09 6.02
CA GLY A 400 -8.23 15.36 6.43
C GLY A 400 -8.45 16.33 5.27
N ALA A 401 -8.94 17.53 5.57
CA ALA A 401 -9.24 18.54 4.57
C ALA A 401 -8.03 18.83 3.64
N TYR A 402 -8.30 18.95 2.34
CA TYR A 402 -7.26 18.97 1.31
C TYR A 402 -7.53 19.98 0.19
N THR A 403 -6.52 20.21 -0.65
CA THR A 403 -6.60 21.05 -1.85
C THR A 403 -5.66 20.55 -2.94
N PHE A 404 -6.02 20.80 -4.20
CA PHE A 404 -5.13 20.65 -5.36
C PHE A 404 -4.49 21.99 -5.76
N ALA A 405 -4.82 23.07 -5.06
CA ALA A 405 -4.21 24.37 -5.29
C ALA A 405 -2.74 24.30 -4.88
N GLY A 406 -1.85 24.26 -5.87
CA GLY A 406 -0.42 24.04 -5.65
C GLY A 406 0.14 22.82 -6.37
N SER A 407 -0.64 22.06 -7.17
CA SER A 407 -0.03 21.08 -8.07
C SER A 407 1.00 21.77 -8.99
N GLY A 408 2.22 21.25 -8.99
CA GLY A 408 3.37 21.79 -9.70
C GLY A 408 3.62 21.11 -11.05
N GLY A 409 4.88 21.16 -11.49
CA GLY A 409 5.34 20.66 -12.79
C GLY A 409 5.62 21.77 -13.81
N GLU A 410 6.60 21.54 -14.68
CA GLU A 410 6.83 22.40 -15.83
C GLU A 410 5.69 22.24 -16.85
N GLU A 411 5.36 23.29 -17.62
CA GLU A 411 4.26 23.25 -18.59
C GLU A 411 4.38 22.08 -19.59
N CYS A 412 5.60 21.72 -19.99
CA CYS A 412 5.85 20.61 -20.92
C CYS A 412 5.67 19.21 -20.29
N THR A 413 5.46 19.09 -18.97
CA THR A 413 5.28 17.77 -18.31
C THR A 413 3.90 17.17 -18.58
N GLY A 414 3.03 17.92 -19.26
CA GLY A 414 1.72 17.49 -19.68
C GLY A 414 0.69 17.57 -18.55
N PRO A 415 -0.39 16.77 -18.62
CA PRO A 415 -1.36 16.64 -17.54
C PRO A 415 -0.71 16.39 -16.17
N HIS A 416 -1.23 17.05 -15.12
CA HIS A 416 -0.79 16.86 -13.73
C HIS A 416 -0.75 15.38 -13.29
N GLY A 417 -1.69 14.56 -13.75
CA GLY A 417 -1.74 13.13 -13.47
C GLY A 417 -2.32 12.29 -14.61
N GLY A 418 -1.81 11.05 -14.70
CA GLY A 418 -2.35 10.01 -15.55
C GLY A 418 -3.68 9.44 -15.03
N ALA A 419 -4.10 8.34 -15.64
CA ALA A 419 -5.39 7.72 -15.41
C ALA A 419 -5.56 7.12 -14.01
N ARG A 420 -6.82 7.06 -13.54
CA ARG A 420 -7.27 6.24 -12.38
C ARG A 420 -6.63 6.58 -11.04
N ASN A 421 -6.12 7.80 -10.87
CA ASN A 421 -5.88 8.33 -9.53
C ASN A 421 -7.22 8.40 -8.76
N THR A 422 -7.23 7.92 -7.52
CA THR A 422 -8.43 7.68 -6.73
C THR A 422 -8.39 8.46 -5.42
N TYR A 423 -9.47 9.18 -5.15
CA TYR A 423 -9.71 9.96 -3.94
C TYR A 423 -10.95 9.39 -3.27
N TRP A 424 -10.75 8.71 -2.14
CA TRP A 424 -11.75 7.87 -1.50
C TRP A 424 -12.01 8.32 -0.07
N ASN A 425 -13.23 8.73 0.24
CA ASN A 425 -13.65 9.09 1.60
C ASN A 425 -12.71 10.12 2.26
N LEU A 426 -12.42 11.22 1.56
CA LEU A 426 -11.65 12.33 2.13
C LEU A 426 -12.58 13.28 2.90
N GLU A 427 -12.04 14.07 3.83
CA GLU A 427 -12.84 15.03 4.60
C GLU A 427 -13.49 16.08 3.68
N ALA A 428 -14.80 16.30 3.87
CA ALA A 428 -15.59 17.23 3.07
C ALA A 428 -15.26 18.71 3.38
N PRO A 429 -15.37 19.62 2.41
CA PRO A 429 -15.81 19.40 1.03
C PRO A 429 -14.74 18.76 0.15
N MET A 430 -15.13 17.72 -0.59
CA MET A 430 -14.27 17.06 -1.56
C MET A 430 -14.25 17.86 -2.86
N TYR A 431 -13.29 18.77 -2.97
CA TYR A 431 -13.03 19.45 -4.24
C TYR A 431 -12.58 18.42 -5.26
N VAL A 432 -13.27 18.35 -6.40
CA VAL A 432 -12.75 17.58 -7.53
C VAL A 432 -11.62 18.38 -8.16
N PRO A 433 -10.59 17.73 -8.69
CA PRO A 433 -9.59 18.41 -9.48
C PRO A 433 -10.23 18.87 -10.81
N LEU A 434 -10.87 20.04 -10.79
CA LEU A 434 -11.44 20.69 -11.98
C LEU A 434 -10.36 21.31 -12.88
N LEU A 435 -9.10 21.23 -12.47
CA LEU A 435 -7.95 21.77 -13.16
C LEU A 435 -7.56 20.88 -14.33
N TRP A 436 -6.90 21.49 -15.32
CA TRP A 436 -6.27 20.79 -16.42
C TRP A 436 -5.41 19.63 -15.89
N GLY A 437 -5.63 18.42 -16.39
CA GLY A 437 -4.65 17.34 -16.23
C GLY A 437 -4.92 16.24 -15.20
N HIS A 438 -6.10 16.13 -14.60
CA HIS A 438 -6.47 14.91 -13.86
C HIS A 438 -7.33 14.01 -14.74
N VAL A 439 -6.69 13.02 -15.34
CA VAL A 439 -7.32 12.15 -16.35
C VAL A 439 -7.96 10.93 -15.70
N GLN A 440 -9.17 10.58 -16.14
CA GLN A 440 -9.91 9.39 -15.69
C GLN A 440 -9.90 9.17 -14.16
N SER A 441 -10.04 10.23 -13.36
CA SER A 441 -9.94 10.14 -11.89
C SER A 441 -11.20 9.55 -11.25
N ASN A 442 -11.05 8.96 -10.07
CA ASN A 442 -12.13 8.44 -9.24
C ASN A 442 -12.26 9.30 -7.99
N VAL A 443 -13.39 9.95 -7.77
CA VAL A 443 -13.69 10.70 -6.55
C VAL A 443 -14.97 10.14 -5.95
N VAL A 444 -14.85 9.52 -4.78
CA VAL A 444 -15.96 8.82 -4.13
C VAL A 444 -15.99 9.21 -2.66
N GLY A 445 -17.12 9.70 -2.17
CA GLY A 445 -17.26 10.08 -0.77
C GLY A 445 -18.38 11.08 -0.54
N GLU A 446 -18.47 11.56 0.70
CA GLU A 446 -19.41 12.60 1.06
C GLU A 446 -18.87 13.98 0.70
N GLY A 447 -19.76 14.91 0.31
CA GLY A 447 -19.36 16.30 0.06
C GLY A 447 -18.59 16.53 -1.24
N VAL A 448 -18.72 15.63 -2.22
CA VAL A 448 -18.29 15.88 -3.61
C VAL A 448 -18.97 17.16 -4.11
N VAL A 449 -18.16 18.17 -4.45
CA VAL A 449 -18.67 19.52 -4.76
C VAL A 449 -19.15 19.72 -6.20
N VAL A 450 -19.25 18.63 -6.97
CA VAL A 450 -19.80 18.62 -8.34
C VAL A 450 -20.95 17.63 -8.43
N ALA A 451 -21.78 17.78 -9.46
CA ALA A 451 -22.80 16.78 -9.76
C ALA A 451 -22.13 15.44 -10.09
N ASP A 452 -22.77 14.34 -9.69
CA ASP A 452 -22.34 13.00 -10.03
C ASP A 452 -22.11 12.87 -11.55
N ALA A 453 -20.96 12.31 -11.91
CA ALA A 453 -20.56 12.05 -13.28
C ALA A 453 -19.97 10.64 -13.33
N LEU A 454 -20.78 9.66 -13.72
CA LEU A 454 -20.41 8.25 -13.71
C LEU A 454 -20.18 7.80 -15.15
N THR A 455 -18.93 7.93 -15.62
CA THR A 455 -18.55 7.48 -16.95
C THR A 455 -17.57 6.33 -16.85
N GLU A 456 -17.74 5.31 -17.69
CA GLU A 456 -16.83 4.17 -17.75
C GLU A 456 -15.43 4.64 -18.21
N ASP A 457 -15.40 5.47 -19.25
CA ASP A 457 -14.16 5.85 -19.94
C ASP A 457 -13.51 7.15 -19.43
N ALA A 458 -14.22 8.03 -18.73
CA ALA A 458 -13.70 9.36 -18.33
C ALA A 458 -13.72 9.58 -16.81
N GLN A 459 -14.32 10.66 -16.29
CA GLN A 459 -14.38 10.98 -14.87
C GLN A 459 -15.37 10.06 -14.12
N TRP A 460 -15.07 9.72 -12.87
CA TRP A 460 -16.02 9.06 -11.96
C TRP A 460 -16.15 9.85 -10.67
N TYR A 461 -17.26 10.59 -10.54
CA TYR A 461 -17.60 11.37 -9.35
C TYR A 461 -18.88 10.80 -8.76
N GLU A 462 -18.78 10.25 -7.56
CA GLU A 462 -19.87 9.55 -6.91
C GLU A 462 -20.04 10.03 -5.47
N THR A 463 -21.14 10.74 -5.24
CA THR A 463 -21.52 11.16 -3.89
C THR A 463 -22.09 9.98 -3.11
N VAL A 464 -21.42 9.59 -2.03
CA VAL A 464 -21.88 8.51 -1.14
C VAL A 464 -21.79 8.98 0.31
N SER A 465 -22.94 9.18 0.95
CA SER A 465 -23.01 9.55 2.37
C SER A 465 -22.57 8.37 3.24
N ALA A 466 -21.72 8.64 4.24
CA ALA A 466 -21.15 7.61 5.11
C ALA A 466 -20.61 6.42 4.30
N LEU A 467 -19.68 6.68 3.39
CA LEU A 467 -19.14 5.71 2.44
C LEU A 467 -18.52 4.50 3.16
N GLU A 468 -18.98 3.31 2.78
CA GLU A 468 -18.42 2.02 3.17
C GLU A 468 -17.88 1.26 1.94
N PRO A 469 -16.69 0.63 2.02
CA PRO A 469 -15.74 0.69 3.13
C PRO A 469 -15.17 2.11 3.28
N ALA A 470 -14.94 2.54 4.52
CA ALA A 470 -14.34 3.84 4.77
C ALA A 470 -12.91 3.97 4.22
N ASN A 471 -12.15 2.87 4.15
CA ASN A 471 -10.80 2.80 3.61
C ASN A 471 -10.71 1.78 2.48
N LEU A 472 -10.44 2.24 1.25
CA LEU A 472 -10.38 1.35 0.09
C LEU A 472 -9.18 0.41 0.11
N TYR A 473 -8.00 0.89 0.53
CA TYR A 473 -6.78 0.08 0.61
C TYR A 473 -6.98 -1.11 1.55
N GLU A 474 -7.47 -0.85 2.77
CA GLU A 474 -7.69 -1.90 3.77
C GLU A 474 -8.73 -2.93 3.30
N ALA A 475 -9.78 -2.48 2.61
CA ALA A 475 -10.79 -3.38 2.06
C ALA A 475 -10.22 -4.27 0.95
N GLN A 476 -9.38 -3.72 0.06
CA GLN A 476 -8.70 -4.49 -0.97
C GLN A 476 -7.66 -5.46 -0.37
N ALA A 477 -6.84 -5.01 0.57
CA ALA A 477 -5.89 -5.84 1.31
C ALA A 477 -6.59 -7.00 2.04
N SER A 478 -7.68 -6.71 2.74
CA SER A 478 -8.52 -7.72 3.42
C SER A 478 -9.07 -8.74 2.44
N ARG A 479 -9.53 -8.33 1.26
CA ARG A 479 -10.02 -9.25 0.25
C ARG A 479 -8.91 -10.13 -0.33
N ARG A 480 -7.73 -9.58 -0.57
CA ARG A 480 -6.59 -10.34 -1.12
C ARG A 480 -6.03 -11.33 -0.09
N LEU A 481 -5.83 -10.90 1.15
CA LEU A 481 -5.09 -11.65 2.17
C LEU A 481 -5.99 -12.50 3.08
N CYS A 482 -7.21 -12.06 3.33
CA CYS A 482 -8.17 -12.73 4.21
C CYS A 482 -9.46 -13.14 3.50
N GLY A 483 -9.49 -13.12 2.17
CA GLY A 483 -10.68 -13.45 1.38
C GLY A 483 -11.27 -14.83 1.72
N GLU A 484 -10.43 -15.81 2.07
CA GLU A 484 -10.85 -17.16 2.48
C GLU A 484 -11.64 -17.19 3.81
N PHE A 485 -11.50 -16.16 4.65
CA PHE A 485 -12.27 -16.00 5.88
C PHE A 485 -13.66 -15.40 5.60
N SER A 486 -13.94 -14.98 4.37
CA SER A 486 -15.25 -14.43 4.01
C SER A 486 -16.31 -15.53 3.87
N SER A 487 -17.55 -15.20 4.23
CA SER A 487 -18.74 -16.03 4.02
C SER A 487 -19.90 -15.17 3.51
N ALA A 488 -21.08 -15.76 3.35
CA ALA A 488 -22.27 -15.03 2.91
C ALA A 488 -22.61 -13.84 3.82
N CYS A 489 -22.31 -13.93 5.13
CA CYS A 489 -22.61 -12.88 6.11
C CYS A 489 -21.41 -12.32 6.85
N ASN A 490 -20.19 -12.75 6.53
CA ASN A 490 -18.97 -12.19 7.13
C ASN A 490 -17.94 -11.83 6.05
N LEU A 491 -17.17 -10.78 6.28
CA LEU A 491 -16.00 -10.40 5.51
C LEU A 491 -14.75 -10.79 6.28
N GLY A 492 -13.77 -11.37 5.60
CA GLY A 492 -12.41 -11.44 6.12
C GLY A 492 -11.85 -10.04 6.26
N VAL A 493 -11.23 -9.74 7.41
CA VAL A 493 -10.58 -8.46 7.71
C VAL A 493 -9.13 -8.73 8.04
N TYR A 494 -8.23 -8.04 7.35
CA TYR A 494 -6.79 -8.13 7.56
C TYR A 494 -6.31 -7.04 8.53
N GLU A 495 -5.56 -7.44 9.55
CA GLU A 495 -4.89 -6.54 10.49
C GLU A 495 -3.39 -6.45 10.11
N PRO A 496 -2.94 -5.34 9.47
CA PRO A 496 -1.58 -5.24 8.93
C PRO A 496 -0.49 -5.33 10.00
N ASP A 497 -0.73 -4.79 11.20
CA ASP A 497 0.30 -4.76 12.26
C ASP A 497 0.58 -6.13 12.90
N THR A 498 -0.32 -7.09 12.69
CA THR A 498 -0.17 -8.46 13.19
C THR A 498 -0.14 -9.51 12.10
N ALA A 499 -0.33 -9.10 10.84
CA ALA A 499 -0.60 -9.95 9.70
C ALA A 499 -1.63 -11.06 10.00
N SER A 500 -2.74 -10.71 10.64
CA SER A 500 -3.76 -11.66 11.08
C SER A 500 -5.09 -11.43 10.37
N CYS A 501 -5.87 -12.50 10.23
CA CYS A 501 -7.20 -12.47 9.65
C CYS A 501 -8.27 -12.66 10.73
N SER A 502 -9.30 -11.83 10.66
CA SER A 502 -10.52 -11.94 11.48
C SER A 502 -11.76 -11.87 10.60
N GLN A 503 -12.95 -12.02 11.20
CA GLN A 503 -14.23 -11.88 10.51
C GLN A 503 -15.00 -10.67 11.05
N ALA A 504 -15.52 -9.84 10.14
CA ALA A 504 -16.47 -8.79 10.47
C ALA A 504 -17.83 -9.09 9.81
N PRO A 505 -18.96 -8.89 10.53
CA PRO A 505 -20.28 -9.01 9.95
C PRO A 505 -20.47 -8.10 8.73
N ARG A 506 -21.07 -8.64 7.66
CA ARG A 506 -21.56 -7.83 6.54
C ARG A 506 -22.71 -6.92 7.00
N PRO A 507 -22.98 -5.82 6.26
CA PRO A 507 -24.10 -4.94 6.55
C PRO A 507 -25.41 -5.72 6.72
N ARG A 508 -26.21 -5.32 7.72
CA ARG A 508 -27.52 -5.93 7.97
C ARG A 508 -28.41 -5.80 6.74
N GLY A 509 -29.08 -6.88 6.35
CA GLY A 509 -29.92 -6.90 5.16
C GLY A 509 -29.19 -7.34 3.88
N THR A 510 -27.87 -7.59 3.94
CA THR A 510 -27.14 -8.18 2.82
C THR A 510 -27.77 -9.53 2.45
N ALA A 511 -28.13 -9.71 1.18
CA ALA A 511 -28.74 -10.96 0.72
C ALA A 511 -27.80 -12.14 0.94
N CYS A 512 -28.35 -13.23 1.44
CA CYS A 512 -27.63 -14.48 1.64
C CYS A 512 -28.58 -15.67 1.39
N ASP A 513 -28.09 -16.89 1.60
CA ASP A 513 -28.89 -18.12 1.53
C ASP A 513 -28.47 -18.98 2.73
N ASP A 514 -29.40 -19.26 3.65
CA ASP A 514 -29.16 -20.07 4.83
C ASP A 514 -29.31 -21.59 4.56
N GLY A 515 -29.72 -21.94 3.34
CA GLY A 515 -29.92 -23.30 2.87
C GLY A 515 -31.18 -23.97 3.41
N ASP A 516 -32.03 -23.25 4.15
CA ASP A 516 -33.33 -23.74 4.59
C ASP A 516 -34.38 -23.48 3.49
N PRO A 517 -34.91 -24.51 2.81
CA PRO A 517 -35.94 -24.30 1.79
C PRO A 517 -37.27 -23.79 2.34
N ASP A 518 -37.45 -23.79 3.67
CA ASP A 518 -38.66 -23.29 4.32
C ASP A 518 -38.58 -21.79 4.69
N THR A 519 -37.47 -21.11 4.47
CA THR A 519 -37.29 -19.67 4.66
C THR A 519 -37.35 -18.90 3.32
N ASP A 520 -37.89 -17.68 3.38
CA ASP A 520 -37.89 -16.71 2.28
C ASP A 520 -37.20 -15.42 2.75
N GLY A 521 -36.50 -14.76 1.82
CA GLY A 521 -35.92 -13.43 2.04
C GLY A 521 -34.70 -13.42 2.95
N ASP A 522 -33.88 -14.46 2.87
CA ASP A 522 -32.64 -14.64 3.63
C ASP A 522 -31.73 -13.41 3.57
N ALA A 523 -31.40 -12.91 4.76
CA ALA A 523 -30.55 -11.74 4.88
C ALA A 523 -29.63 -11.83 6.10
N CYS A 524 -28.48 -11.18 5.97
CA CYS A 524 -27.49 -11.14 7.03
C CYS A 524 -27.93 -10.27 8.19
N SER A 525 -27.70 -10.75 9.41
CA SER A 525 -27.81 -9.99 10.65
C SER A 525 -26.72 -10.45 11.61
N GLU A 526 -25.84 -9.53 12.03
CA GLU A 526 -24.74 -9.81 12.99
C GLU A 526 -23.89 -11.04 12.61
N GLY A 527 -23.62 -11.23 11.30
CA GLY A 527 -22.78 -12.32 10.81
C GLY A 527 -23.52 -13.63 10.55
N VAL A 528 -24.83 -13.68 10.80
CA VAL A 528 -25.69 -14.85 10.59
C VAL A 528 -26.61 -14.61 9.40
N CYS A 529 -26.71 -15.60 8.52
CA CYS A 529 -27.75 -15.62 7.49
C CYS A 529 -29.02 -16.24 8.06
N ALA A 530 -30.15 -15.55 7.94
CA ALA A 530 -31.45 -16.09 8.31
C ALA A 530 -32.56 -15.46 7.48
N GLY A 531 -33.54 -16.26 7.05
CA GLY A 531 -34.77 -15.77 6.44
C GLY A 531 -35.97 -15.75 7.37
N THR A 532 -37.12 -15.35 6.81
CA THR A 532 -38.42 -15.48 7.48
C THR A 532 -39.09 -16.76 7.05
N SER A 533 -39.65 -17.53 8.00
CA SER A 533 -40.36 -18.76 7.66
C SER A 533 -41.46 -18.48 6.65
N SER A 534 -41.40 -19.15 5.50
CA SER A 534 -42.44 -19.09 4.48
C SER A 534 -43.76 -19.53 5.14
N SER A 535 -44.70 -18.60 5.28
CA SER A 535 -46.02 -18.89 5.84
C SER A 535 -46.84 -19.70 4.82
N GLY A 536 -46.50 -20.98 4.68
CA GLY A 536 -47.07 -21.89 3.67
C GLY A 536 -46.76 -23.37 3.89
N CYS A 537 -45.68 -23.73 4.59
CA CYS A 537 -45.35 -25.14 4.85
C CYS A 537 -46.14 -25.71 6.04
N SER A 538 -47.42 -26.02 5.83
CA SER A 538 -48.13 -26.95 6.71
C SER A 538 -47.59 -28.37 6.48
N TYR A 539 -46.64 -28.80 7.31
CA TYR A 539 -46.19 -30.19 7.36
C TYR A 539 -47.40 -31.08 7.67
N ARG A 540 -47.99 -31.71 6.65
CA ARG A 540 -48.96 -32.80 6.84
C ARG A 540 -48.18 -34.08 7.08
N PRO A 541 -48.23 -34.71 8.26
CA PRO A 541 -47.65 -36.04 8.41
C PRO A 541 -48.40 -36.98 7.45
N ALA A 542 -47.64 -37.69 6.61
CA ALA A 542 -48.19 -38.67 5.70
C ALA A 542 -48.98 -39.73 6.49
N ALA A 543 -50.25 -39.92 6.12
CA ALA A 543 -51.10 -40.95 6.69
C ALA A 543 -50.50 -42.35 6.43
N PRO A 544 -50.59 -43.30 7.39
CA PRO A 544 -50.03 -44.62 7.23
C PRO A 544 -50.82 -45.41 6.18
N GLY A 545 -50.20 -45.65 5.02
CA GLY A 545 -50.72 -46.55 3.99
C GLY A 545 -50.77 -47.98 4.52
N ARG A 546 -51.98 -48.53 4.64
CA ARG A 546 -52.24 -49.94 4.92
C ARG A 546 -51.79 -50.81 3.75
N GLY A 547 -50.85 -51.70 4.02
CA GLY A 547 -50.46 -52.82 3.17
C GLY A 547 -49.78 -53.91 4.01
N SER A 548 -50.57 -54.76 4.64
CA SER A 548 -50.21 -56.05 5.23
C SER A 548 -49.41 -56.91 4.24
N SER A 549 -48.31 -57.59 4.58
CA SER A 549 -48.21 -58.73 5.50
C SER A 549 -46.74 -59.19 5.74
N PRO A 550 -46.46 -60.08 6.72
CA PRO A 550 -45.32 -59.99 7.63
C PRO A 550 -44.19 -61.01 7.39
N LEU A 551 -42.97 -60.68 7.83
CA LEU A 551 -41.95 -61.65 8.27
C LEU A 551 -41.01 -60.97 9.29
N VAL A 552 -41.44 -61.06 10.55
CA VAL A 552 -40.69 -61.34 11.81
C VAL A 552 -39.15 -61.34 11.66
N LEU A 553 -38.39 -60.36 12.20
CA LEU A 553 -38.00 -60.07 13.61
C LEU A 553 -36.56 -60.54 13.92
N GLY A 554 -35.74 -59.62 14.45
CA GLY A 554 -34.42 -59.85 15.06
C GLY A 554 -33.28 -59.25 14.23
N LEU A 555 -32.38 -58.40 14.70
CA LEU A 555 -31.91 -58.16 16.06
C LEU A 555 -31.09 -56.84 16.01
N LEU A 556 -31.50 -55.82 16.76
CA LEU A 556 -30.58 -54.79 17.26
C LEU A 556 -30.00 -55.33 18.56
N LEU A 557 -28.67 -55.42 18.68
CA LEU A 557 -27.91 -55.07 19.89
C LEU A 557 -26.42 -55.41 19.78
N ALA A 558 -25.61 -54.36 19.98
CA ALA A 558 -24.35 -54.36 20.73
C ALA A 558 -23.11 -54.93 19.98
N ILE A 559 -21.87 -54.45 20.17
CA ILE A 559 -21.18 -53.96 21.37
C ILE A 559 -20.03 -53.03 20.94
N SER A 560 -19.82 -51.98 21.74
CA SER A 560 -18.66 -51.09 21.78
C SER A 560 -17.38 -51.76 22.31
N ALA A 561 -16.24 -51.19 21.92
CA ALA A 561 -14.96 -51.11 22.65
C ALA A 561 -13.94 -52.27 22.56
N ALA A 562 -12.73 -51.89 22.12
CA ALA A 562 -11.40 -52.15 22.71
C ALA A 562 -10.35 -52.17 21.58
N ALA A 563 -9.51 -51.14 21.39
CA ALA A 563 -8.29 -50.80 22.15
C ALA A 563 -7.00 -51.48 21.61
N ALA A 564 -5.97 -50.65 21.47
CA ALA A 564 -4.53 -50.91 21.56
C ALA A 564 -3.72 -51.42 20.33
N PHE A 565 -2.94 -50.46 19.76
CA PHE A 565 -1.59 -50.46 19.12
C PHE A 565 -0.65 -51.70 19.28
N PRO A 566 0.55 -51.76 18.64
CA PRO A 566 1.02 -51.31 17.30
C PRO A 566 1.97 -52.31 16.56
N ARG A 567 2.44 -51.89 15.36
CA ARG A 567 3.62 -52.32 14.57
C ARG A 567 3.50 -53.58 13.70
N LEU A 568 3.60 -53.40 12.37
CA LEU A 568 4.62 -54.08 11.56
C LEU A 568 4.71 -53.51 10.13
N ARG A 569 5.90 -52.97 9.86
CA ARG A 569 6.70 -52.89 8.62
C ARG A 569 6.03 -53.04 7.25
N LEU A 570 6.29 -52.00 6.46
CA LEU A 570 6.39 -51.96 5.00
C LEU A 570 6.85 -53.28 4.34
N ASP A 571 6.09 -53.73 3.34
CA ASP A 571 6.65 -54.41 2.18
C ASP A 571 6.05 -53.84 0.88
N ARG A 572 6.92 -53.22 0.09
CA ARG A 572 6.65 -52.70 -1.25
C ARG A 572 6.63 -53.87 -2.22
N LYS A 573 5.49 -54.57 -2.38
CA LYS A 573 5.27 -55.50 -3.50
C LYS A 573 3.83 -55.95 -3.78
N HIS A 574 2.83 -55.13 -3.44
CA HIS A 574 1.41 -55.43 -3.75
C HIS A 574 0.60 -54.23 -4.29
N LEU A 575 1.27 -53.24 -4.91
CA LEU A 575 0.63 -52.06 -5.51
C LEU A 575 0.51 -52.14 -7.05
N ALA A 576 0.17 -53.33 -7.58
CA ALA A 576 -0.02 -53.53 -9.03
C ALA A 576 -1.29 -54.34 -9.38
N HIS A 577 -2.26 -54.47 -8.47
CA HIS A 577 -3.50 -55.21 -8.74
C HIS A 577 -4.80 -54.55 -8.29
N VAL A 578 -4.77 -53.29 -7.83
CA VAL A 578 -5.99 -52.56 -7.41
C VAL A 578 -6.34 -51.38 -8.33
N LEU A 579 -5.43 -50.94 -9.22
CA LEU A 579 -5.70 -49.87 -10.21
C LEU A 579 -6.17 -50.38 -11.58
N LYS A 580 -6.91 -51.50 -11.63
CA LYS A 580 -7.55 -51.97 -12.87
C LYS A 580 -9.04 -52.31 -12.73
N ARG A 581 -9.71 -51.73 -11.73
CA ARG A 581 -11.15 -51.94 -11.48
C ARG A 581 -11.91 -50.68 -11.05
N TRP A 582 -11.51 -49.52 -11.57
CA TRP A 582 -12.21 -48.23 -11.43
C TRP A 582 -12.42 -47.57 -12.81
N SER A 583 -12.89 -48.36 -13.79
CA SER A 583 -13.47 -47.84 -15.04
C SER A 583 -14.64 -48.72 -15.48
N ARG A 584 -15.72 -48.67 -14.69
CA ARG A 584 -17.11 -48.98 -15.06
C ARG A 584 -17.99 -48.75 -13.83
N LEU A 585 -18.93 -47.79 -13.95
CA LEU A 585 -19.98 -47.37 -13.01
C LEU A 585 -19.60 -46.20 -12.08
N GLN A 586 -19.47 -45.00 -12.63
CA GLN A 586 -20.51 -43.96 -12.63
C GLN A 586 -20.24 -42.98 -13.77
#